data_AF-A0A4Y9F3A9-F1
#
_entry.id   AF-A0A4Y9F3A9-F1
#
_cell.length_a   1.000
_cell.length_b   1.000
_cell.length_c   1.000
_cell.angle_alpha   90.00
_cell.angle_beta   90.00
_cell.angle_gamma   90.00
#
_symmetry.space_group_name_H-M   'P 1'
#
loop_
_entity.id
_entity.type
_entity.pdbx_description
1 polymer ?
#
loop_
_entity_poly.entity_id
_entity_poly.type
_entity_poly.pdbx_seq_one_letter_code
_entity_poly.pdbx_strand_id
1 'polypeptide(L)'
;MGLADVADAFAVGDVLWILGATLLAVYLGLDSLCYWAFRQIVKELAALSSMVVKVLPVLMIAVLFFFVNGDIWRVAAALSMQRTLQVVAILTVLSLLVVSSTVTEKTRRLLGARKGDRVEEFTDAEYAGAALQAGDRWRQELEKLPAAGLGRPADFRWGEWNNLVLLPIVVQMIQAVLFAGVVFLFFVWFGTIAIPDATITSWLGFEASKVTLLGVQFPFTDVLVKVSMVLGAFAALNFAAQTSTDSRYAEEFLEPAIGQVRSTVMVRNIYRARTK
;
A
#
# COMPACT_ATOMS: atom_id res chain seq x y z
N MET A 1 41.45 -18.81 16.41
CA MET A 1 40.05 -18.38 16.55
C MET A 1 39.25 -19.63 16.88
N GLY A 2 38.92 -19.81 18.15
CA GLY A 2 38.49 -21.11 18.68
C GLY A 2 37.00 -21.35 18.48
N LEU A 3 36.59 -22.62 18.35
CA LEU A 3 35.18 -23.04 18.29
C LEU A 3 34.33 -22.56 19.50
N ALA A 4 34.97 -22.15 20.60
CA ALA A 4 34.32 -21.54 21.75
C ALA A 4 33.80 -20.11 21.47
N ASP A 5 34.47 -19.33 20.62
CA ASP A 5 34.04 -17.96 20.26
C ASP A 5 32.78 -17.95 19.37
N VAL A 6 32.51 -19.06 18.66
CA VAL A 6 31.31 -19.22 17.82
C VAL A 6 30.10 -19.66 18.66
N ALA A 7 30.32 -20.30 19.80
CA ALA A 7 29.26 -20.74 20.71
C ALA A 7 28.70 -19.59 21.57
N ASP A 8 29.54 -18.61 21.94
CA ASP A 8 29.12 -17.39 22.66
C ASP A 8 28.40 -16.36 21.76
N ALA A 9 28.49 -16.49 20.43
CA ALA A 9 27.84 -15.59 19.47
C ALA A 9 26.32 -15.85 19.31
N PHE A 10 25.81 -16.98 19.81
CA PHE A 10 24.39 -17.29 19.86
C PHE A 10 24.02 -17.60 21.30
N ALA A 11 23.82 -16.55 22.11
CA ALA A 11 23.28 -16.72 23.45
C ALA A 11 22.03 -17.59 23.36
N VAL A 12 21.90 -18.59 24.25
CA VAL A 12 20.71 -19.47 24.32
C VAL A 12 19.41 -18.64 24.38
N GLY A 13 19.49 -17.42 24.93
CA GLY A 13 18.41 -16.42 24.89
C GLY A 13 18.01 -15.93 23.49
N ASP A 14 18.95 -15.72 22.57
CA ASP A 14 18.67 -15.28 21.19
C ASP A 14 18.04 -16.40 20.37
N VAL A 15 18.50 -17.64 20.57
CA VAL A 15 17.91 -18.83 19.93
C VAL A 15 16.49 -19.07 20.45
N LEU A 16 16.27 -18.93 21.76
CA LEU A 16 14.93 -19.02 22.37
C LEU A 16 14.01 -17.88 21.93
N TRP A 17 14.54 -16.66 21.73
CA TRP A 17 13.79 -15.53 21.18
C TRP A 17 13.41 -15.72 19.72
N ILE A 18 14.34 -16.17 18.86
CA ILE A 18 14.08 -16.44 17.45
C ILE A 18 13.08 -17.59 17.32
N LEU A 19 13.25 -18.66 18.11
CA LEU A 19 12.34 -19.79 18.12
C LEU A 19 10.96 -19.37 18.64
N GLY A 20 10.90 -18.55 19.69
CA GLY A 20 9.67 -17.99 20.24
C GLY A 20 8.96 -17.05 19.27
N ALA A 21 9.68 -16.17 18.57
CA ALA A 21 9.14 -15.28 17.56
C ALA A 21 8.66 -16.04 16.32
N THR A 22 9.37 -17.10 15.93
CA THR A 22 9.00 -17.97 14.80
C THR A 22 7.78 -18.83 15.15
N LEU A 23 7.72 -19.38 16.37
CA LEU A 23 6.54 -20.11 16.86
C LEU A 23 5.34 -19.19 17.06
N LEU A 24 5.54 -17.95 17.52
CA LEU A 24 4.47 -16.94 17.60
C LEU A 24 3.99 -16.55 16.19
N ALA A 25 4.90 -16.40 15.22
CA ALA A 25 4.57 -16.14 13.83
C ALA A 25 3.74 -17.29 13.23
N VAL A 26 4.17 -18.54 13.44
CA VAL A 26 3.43 -19.73 13.00
C VAL A 26 2.08 -19.87 13.72
N TYR A 27 2.01 -19.56 15.02
CA TYR A 27 0.77 -19.59 15.81
C TYR A 27 -0.22 -18.50 15.39
N LEU A 28 0.28 -17.35 14.90
CA LEU A 28 -0.52 -16.28 14.29
C LEU A 28 -0.91 -16.56 12.84
N GLY A 29 -0.46 -17.68 12.25
CA GLY A 29 -0.74 -18.03 10.86
C GLY A 29 0.00 -17.15 9.85
N LEU A 30 1.23 -16.71 10.16
CA LEU A 30 2.04 -15.90 9.24
C LEU A 30 2.23 -16.59 7.88
N ASP A 31 2.24 -17.91 7.81
CA ASP A 31 2.32 -18.67 6.56
C ASP A 31 1.10 -18.41 5.68
N SER A 32 -0.11 -18.50 6.25
CA SER A 32 -1.36 -18.16 5.56
C SER A 32 -1.47 -16.66 5.28
N LEU A 33 -0.99 -15.81 6.19
CA LEU A 33 -1.03 -14.36 6.06
C LEU A 33 -0.03 -13.86 5.00
N CYS A 34 1.18 -14.42 4.95
CA CYS A 34 2.19 -14.14 3.94
C CYS A 34 1.76 -14.67 2.59
N TYR A 35 1.16 -15.87 2.50
CA TYR A 35 0.61 -16.37 1.25
C TYR A 35 -0.54 -15.47 0.74
N TRP A 36 -1.45 -15.07 1.62
CA TRP A 36 -2.52 -14.14 1.28
C TRP A 36 -1.97 -12.78 0.85
N ALA A 37 -1.02 -12.21 1.60
CA ALA A 37 -0.38 -10.94 1.30
C ALA A 37 0.40 -10.99 -0.02
N PHE A 38 1.16 -12.05 -0.28
CA PHE A 38 1.88 -12.26 -1.53
C PHE A 38 0.91 -12.38 -2.71
N ARG A 39 -0.14 -13.20 -2.59
CA ARG A 39 -1.18 -13.32 -3.61
C ARG A 39 -1.88 -11.99 -3.84
N GLN A 40 -2.09 -11.20 -2.79
CA GLN A 40 -2.65 -9.85 -2.91
C GLN A 40 -1.69 -8.93 -3.66
N ILE A 41 -0.40 -8.91 -3.30
CA ILE A 41 0.64 -8.13 -4.00
C ILE A 41 0.66 -8.47 -5.50
N VAL A 42 0.60 -9.75 -5.87
CA VAL A 42 0.57 -10.17 -7.29
C VAL A 42 -0.67 -9.65 -8.01
N LYS A 43 -1.86 -9.71 -7.37
CA LYS A 43 -3.10 -9.16 -7.95
C LYS A 43 -3.00 -7.65 -8.12
N GLU A 44 -2.51 -6.95 -7.10
CA GLU A 44 -2.33 -5.50 -7.15
C GLU A 44 -1.29 -5.12 -8.22
N LEU A 45 -0.21 -5.89 -8.36
CA LEU A 45 0.81 -5.63 -9.38
C LEU A 45 0.26 -5.67 -10.81
N ALA A 46 -0.68 -6.58 -11.08
CA ALA A 46 -1.39 -6.62 -12.36
C ALA A 46 -2.23 -5.34 -12.57
N ALA A 47 -2.94 -4.88 -11.53
CA ALA A 47 -3.70 -3.63 -11.57
C ALA A 47 -2.81 -2.38 -11.70
N LEU A 48 -1.60 -2.41 -11.13
CA LEU A 48 -0.64 -1.30 -11.18
C LEU A 48 -0.13 -0.99 -12.59
N SER A 49 -0.13 -1.95 -13.50
CA SER A 49 0.35 -1.73 -14.88
C SER A 49 -0.46 -0.66 -15.62
N SER A 50 -1.80 -0.65 -15.47
CA SER A 50 -2.69 0.41 -15.99
C SER A 50 -2.45 1.74 -15.27
N MET A 51 -2.18 1.69 -13.97
CA MET A 51 -1.99 2.84 -13.10
C MET A 51 -0.73 3.64 -13.43
N VAL A 52 0.39 2.94 -13.58
CA VAL A 52 1.70 3.54 -13.86
C VAL A 52 1.61 4.34 -15.16
N VAL A 53 1.02 3.79 -16.22
CA VAL A 53 0.92 4.47 -17.52
C VAL A 53 0.10 5.78 -17.45
N LYS A 54 -0.85 5.89 -16.51
CA LYS A 54 -1.74 7.06 -16.39
C LYS A 54 -1.22 8.14 -15.44
N VAL A 55 -0.72 7.75 -14.26
CA VAL A 55 -0.21 8.69 -13.23
C VAL A 55 1.19 9.19 -13.60
N LEU A 56 2.01 8.29 -14.16
CA LEU A 56 3.44 8.55 -14.35
C LEU A 56 3.70 9.71 -15.30
N PRO A 57 3.02 9.94 -16.44
CA PRO A 57 3.34 11.04 -17.34
C PRO A 57 3.30 12.43 -16.68
N VAL A 58 2.23 12.73 -15.92
CA VAL A 58 2.07 14.05 -15.29
C VAL A 58 3.10 14.24 -14.17
N LEU A 59 3.28 13.23 -13.32
CA LEU A 59 4.25 13.29 -12.24
C LEU A 59 5.69 13.31 -12.78
N MET A 60 5.96 12.52 -13.81
CA MET A 60 7.29 12.30 -14.37
C MET A 60 7.84 13.59 -14.97
N ILE A 61 7.03 14.42 -15.61
CA ILE A 61 7.51 15.71 -16.13
C ILE A 61 8.07 16.57 -14.99
N ALA A 62 7.29 16.75 -13.91
CA ALA A 62 7.71 17.55 -12.76
C ALA A 62 8.89 16.92 -12.04
N VAL A 63 8.83 15.62 -11.77
CA VAL A 63 9.85 14.91 -11.00
C VAL A 63 11.15 14.77 -11.80
N LEU A 64 11.12 14.55 -13.12
CA LEU A 64 12.31 14.57 -13.95
C LEU A 64 12.99 15.94 -13.92
N PHE A 65 12.20 17.02 -13.95
CA PHE A 65 12.75 18.37 -13.82
C PHE A 65 13.49 18.57 -12.49
N PHE A 66 12.89 18.14 -11.37
CA PHE A 66 13.57 18.16 -10.07
C PHE A 66 14.77 17.22 -10.02
N PHE A 67 14.70 16.07 -10.68
CA PHE A 67 15.76 15.07 -10.70
C PHE A 67 17.01 15.54 -11.42
N VAL A 68 16.89 16.33 -12.50
CA VAL A 68 18.05 16.85 -13.24
C VAL A 68 18.63 18.11 -12.58
N ASN A 69 18.05 18.61 -11.48
CA ASN A 69 18.51 19.80 -10.79
C ASN A 69 19.61 19.47 -9.75
N GLY A 70 20.81 20.01 -9.96
CA GLY A 70 21.97 19.78 -9.09
C GLY A 70 21.81 20.23 -7.63
N ASP A 71 20.96 21.23 -7.33
CA ASP A 71 20.73 21.65 -5.95
C ASP A 71 19.98 20.59 -5.13
N ILE A 72 19.07 19.85 -5.76
CA ILE A 72 18.37 18.73 -5.12
C ILE A 72 19.37 17.62 -4.75
N TRP A 73 20.34 17.36 -5.64
CA TRP A 73 21.42 16.40 -5.39
C TRP A 73 22.33 16.83 -4.25
N ARG A 74 22.65 18.13 -4.15
CA ARG A 74 23.44 18.68 -3.05
C ARG A 74 22.73 18.54 -1.71
N VAL A 75 21.42 18.81 -1.67
CA VAL A 75 20.60 18.59 -0.46
C VAL A 75 20.60 17.10 -0.08
N ALA A 76 20.40 16.20 -1.05
CA ALA A 76 20.41 14.77 -0.80
C ALA A 76 21.78 14.24 -0.33
N ALA A 77 22.87 14.79 -0.86
CA ALA A 77 24.23 14.42 -0.46
C ALA A 77 24.57 14.86 0.98
N ALA A 78 24.05 16.02 1.40
CA ALA A 78 24.18 16.49 2.78
C ALA A 78 23.39 15.63 3.80
N LEU A 79 22.41 14.84 3.34
CA LEU A 79 21.66 13.93 4.18
C LEU A 79 22.40 12.60 4.35
N SER A 80 22.57 12.20 5.61
CA SER A 80 22.89 10.81 5.96
C SER A 80 21.73 9.88 5.56
N MET A 81 22.03 8.60 5.31
CA MET A 81 21.01 7.61 4.95
C MET A 81 19.89 7.51 6.01
N GLN A 82 20.23 7.62 7.29
CA GLN A 82 19.25 7.62 8.38
C GLN A 82 18.28 8.82 8.30
N ARG A 83 18.79 10.01 8.00
CA ARG A 83 17.95 11.21 7.82
C ARG A 83 17.08 11.09 6.56
N THR A 84 17.60 10.51 5.48
CA THR A 84 16.80 10.22 4.28
C THR A 84 15.64 9.29 4.63
N LEU A 85 15.88 8.24 5.43
CA LEU A 85 14.81 7.35 5.91
C LEU A 85 13.78 8.10 6.78
N GLN A 86 14.20 9.05 7.61
CA GLN A 86 13.26 9.89 8.37
C GLN A 86 12.39 10.76 7.47
N VAL A 87 12.97 11.39 6.43
CA VAL A 87 12.21 12.18 5.45
C VAL A 87 11.21 11.29 4.71
N VAL A 88 11.64 10.12 4.24
CA VAL A 88 10.77 9.12 3.61
C VAL A 88 9.66 8.71 4.58
N ALA A 89 9.98 8.43 5.85
CA ALA A 89 9.00 8.06 6.86
C ALA A 89 7.96 9.17 7.09
N ILE A 90 8.37 10.44 7.14
CA ILE A 90 7.45 11.58 7.24
C ILE A 90 6.51 11.61 6.03
N LEU A 91 7.04 11.48 4.81
CA LEU A 91 6.22 11.44 3.60
C LEU A 91 5.28 10.24 3.60
N THR A 92 5.73 9.06 4.05
CA THR A 92 4.89 7.88 4.20
C THR A 92 3.77 8.09 5.21
N VAL A 93 4.04 8.74 6.35
CA VAL A 93 3.02 9.09 7.35
C VAL A 93 2.01 10.08 6.76
N LEU A 94 2.46 11.10 6.01
CA LEU A 94 1.56 12.02 5.32
C LEU A 94 0.69 11.29 4.29
N SER A 95 1.26 10.40 3.48
CA SER A 95 0.52 9.56 2.54
C SER A 95 -0.54 8.71 3.27
N LEU A 96 -0.18 8.12 4.41
CA LEU A 96 -1.09 7.34 5.24
C LEU A 96 -2.26 8.18 5.75
N LEU A 97 -1.99 9.41 6.21
CA LEU A 97 -3.02 10.32 6.68
C LEU A 97 -3.98 10.70 5.55
N VAL A 98 -3.45 11.01 4.37
CA VAL A 98 -4.28 11.33 3.19
C VAL A 98 -5.13 10.13 2.79
N VAL A 99 -4.54 8.94 2.62
CA VAL A 99 -5.27 7.71 2.29
C VAL A 99 -6.35 7.41 3.32
N SER A 100 -6.00 7.45 4.60
CA SER A 100 -6.94 7.13 5.68
C SER A 100 -8.10 8.11 5.72
N SER A 101 -7.83 9.41 5.55
CA SER A 101 -8.87 10.44 5.48
C SER A 101 -9.81 10.20 4.31
N THR A 102 -9.27 10.00 3.11
CA THR A 102 -10.04 9.79 1.87
C THR A 102 -10.90 8.54 1.94
N VAL A 103 -10.31 7.41 2.30
CA VAL A 103 -11.02 6.12 2.38
C VAL A 103 -12.11 6.20 3.45
N THR A 104 -11.82 6.78 4.61
CA THR A 104 -12.81 6.93 5.68
C THR A 104 -13.97 7.81 5.25
N GLU A 105 -13.70 8.94 4.59
CA GLU A 105 -14.75 9.84 4.12
C GLU A 105 -15.65 9.17 3.06
N LYS A 106 -15.06 8.50 2.06
CA LYS A 106 -15.84 7.80 1.03
C LYS A 106 -16.60 6.61 1.59
N THR A 107 -15.97 5.84 2.47
CA THR A 107 -16.63 4.71 3.15
C THR A 107 -17.79 5.19 4.02
N ARG A 108 -17.64 6.32 4.72
CA ARG A 108 -18.74 6.95 5.49
C ARG A 108 -19.91 7.38 4.62
N ARG A 109 -19.63 7.94 3.45
CA ARG A 109 -20.66 8.35 2.48
C ARG A 109 -21.38 7.14 1.89
N LEU A 110 -20.65 6.08 1.55
CA LEU A 110 -21.20 4.87 0.92
C LEU A 110 -21.92 3.95 1.89
N LEU A 111 -21.47 3.85 3.14
CA LEU A 111 -22.08 3.00 4.16
C LEU A 111 -23.10 3.73 5.06
N GLY A 112 -23.44 4.99 4.78
CA GLY A 112 -24.44 5.76 5.52
C GLY A 112 -24.11 5.90 7.02
N ALA A 113 -22.98 6.54 7.34
CA ALA A 113 -22.49 6.61 8.72
C ALA A 113 -23.24 7.59 9.67
N ARG A 114 -24.24 8.35 9.19
CA ARG A 114 -25.07 9.23 10.02
C ARG A 114 -26.52 8.76 10.01
N LYS A 115 -27.08 8.56 11.21
CA LYS A 115 -28.51 8.33 11.45
C LYS A 115 -29.32 9.48 10.82
N GLY A 116 -29.84 9.28 9.62
CA GLY A 116 -30.62 10.27 8.87
C GLY A 116 -30.17 10.55 7.43
N ASP A 117 -28.98 10.10 7.00
CA ASP A 117 -28.66 10.08 5.56
C ASP A 117 -29.34 8.86 4.92
N ARG A 118 -29.83 9.02 3.68
CA ARG A 118 -30.42 7.92 2.90
C ARG A 118 -29.40 6.80 2.82
N VAL A 119 -29.61 5.74 3.62
CA VAL A 119 -28.86 4.50 3.53
C VAL A 119 -29.02 4.04 2.09
N GLU A 120 -27.93 3.82 1.36
CA GLU A 120 -28.02 3.18 0.05
C GLU A 120 -28.69 1.82 0.27
N GLU A 121 -29.96 1.71 -0.10
CA GLU A 121 -30.62 0.43 -0.24
C GLU A 121 -29.92 -0.28 -1.39
N PHE A 122 -29.09 -1.27 -1.04
CA PHE A 122 -28.49 -2.16 -2.01
C PHE A 122 -29.60 -2.82 -2.83
N THR A 123 -29.50 -2.73 -4.14
CA THR A 123 -30.48 -3.30 -5.05
C THR A 123 -30.42 -4.83 -5.06
N ASP A 124 -31.52 -5.49 -5.41
CA ASP A 124 -31.56 -6.95 -5.53
C ASP A 124 -30.49 -7.50 -6.51
N ALA A 125 -30.18 -6.73 -7.56
CA ALA A 125 -29.14 -7.05 -8.53
C ALA A 125 -27.74 -7.03 -7.91
N GLU A 126 -27.45 -6.08 -7.01
CA GLU A 126 -26.18 -6.02 -6.30
C GLU A 126 -26.03 -7.16 -5.30
N TYR A 127 -27.10 -7.52 -4.58
CA TYR A 127 -27.12 -8.69 -3.70
C TYR A 127 -26.86 -9.99 -4.48
N ALA A 128 -27.50 -10.16 -5.63
CA ALA A 128 -27.26 -11.30 -6.51
C ALA A 128 -25.82 -11.36 -7.00
N GLY A 129 -25.25 -10.21 -7.40
CA GLY A 129 -23.85 -10.09 -7.82
C GLY A 129 -22.86 -10.44 -6.71
N ALA A 130 -23.08 -9.95 -5.49
CA ALA A 130 -22.24 -10.26 -4.34
C ALA A 130 -22.32 -11.75 -3.94
N ALA A 131 -23.52 -12.34 -3.96
CA ALA A 131 -23.71 -13.76 -3.67
C ALA A 131 -23.02 -14.66 -4.70
N LEU A 132 -23.07 -14.29 -5.99
CA LEU A 132 -22.33 -14.96 -7.07
C LEU A 132 -20.81 -14.91 -6.85
N GLN A 133 -20.27 -13.75 -6.47
CA GLN A 133 -18.84 -13.59 -6.20
C GLN A 133 -18.37 -14.39 -4.97
N ALA A 134 -19.22 -14.52 -3.95
CA ALA A 134 -18.91 -15.26 -2.74
C ALA A 134 -19.02 -16.80 -2.90
N GLY A 135 -19.69 -17.26 -3.98
CA GLY A 135 -19.81 -18.66 -4.37
C GLY A 135 -21.24 -19.20 -4.32
N ASP A 136 -21.47 -20.31 -5.03
CA ASP A 136 -22.81 -20.89 -5.29
C ASP A 136 -23.65 -21.13 -4.03
N ARG A 137 -23.00 -21.43 -2.90
CA ARG A 137 -23.66 -21.56 -1.60
C ARG A 137 -24.42 -20.29 -1.22
N TRP A 138 -23.81 -19.11 -1.35
CA TRP A 138 -24.42 -17.85 -0.95
C TRP A 138 -25.55 -17.44 -1.89
N ARG A 139 -25.45 -17.78 -3.18
CA ARG A 139 -26.53 -17.63 -4.14
C ARG A 139 -27.77 -18.44 -3.72
N GLN A 140 -27.60 -19.71 -3.36
CA GLN A 140 -28.69 -20.56 -2.90
C GLN A 140 -29.31 -20.08 -1.59
N GLU A 141 -28.51 -19.49 -0.69
CA GLU A 141 -29.02 -18.90 0.54
C GLU A 141 -29.82 -17.62 0.27
N LEU A 142 -29.39 -16.78 -0.67
CA LEU A 142 -30.13 -15.60 -1.08
C LEU A 142 -31.51 -15.96 -1.67
N GLU A 143 -31.57 -16.98 -2.53
CA GLU A 143 -32.82 -17.48 -3.13
C GLU A 143 -33.84 -17.99 -2.11
N LYS A 144 -33.39 -18.43 -0.93
CA LYS A 144 -34.25 -18.93 0.16
C LYS A 144 -34.80 -17.84 1.08
N LEU A 145 -34.25 -16.63 1.01
CA LEU A 145 -34.66 -15.53 1.89
C LEU A 145 -35.91 -14.81 1.35
N PRO A 146 -36.89 -14.46 2.21
CA PRO A 146 -37.99 -13.60 1.80
C PRO A 146 -37.46 -12.20 1.48
N ALA A 147 -37.94 -11.60 0.38
CA ALA A 147 -37.49 -10.29 -0.12
C ALA A 147 -37.53 -9.16 0.94
N ALA A 148 -38.41 -9.27 1.95
CA ALA A 148 -38.53 -8.30 3.05
C ALA A 148 -37.41 -8.37 4.12
N GLY A 149 -36.52 -9.37 4.08
CA GLY A 149 -35.48 -9.61 5.10
C GLY A 149 -34.19 -8.79 4.95
N LEU A 150 -33.95 -8.20 3.77
CA LEU A 150 -32.66 -7.59 3.39
C LEU A 150 -32.63 -6.06 3.51
N GLY A 151 -33.78 -5.41 3.74
CA GLY A 151 -33.93 -3.95 3.73
C GLY A 151 -33.64 -3.23 5.05
N ARG A 152 -33.10 -3.91 6.08
CA ARG A 152 -32.76 -3.23 7.34
C ARG A 152 -31.36 -2.64 7.23
N PRO A 153 -31.17 -1.34 7.55
CA PRO A 153 -29.84 -0.77 7.64
C PRO A 153 -28.98 -1.63 8.56
N ALA A 154 -27.81 -2.03 8.05
CA ALA A 154 -26.90 -2.86 8.81
C ALA A 154 -26.38 -2.05 10.01
N ASP A 155 -26.85 -2.37 11.21
CA ASP A 155 -26.22 -1.89 12.43
C ASP A 155 -24.81 -2.51 12.51
N PHE A 156 -23.80 -1.68 12.32
CA PHE A 156 -22.40 -2.06 12.47
C PHE A 156 -21.95 -1.78 13.89
N ARG A 157 -21.40 -2.79 14.56
CA ARG A 157 -20.62 -2.56 15.79
C ARG A 157 -19.34 -1.82 15.44
N TRP A 158 -18.79 -1.07 16.41
CA TRP A 158 -17.58 -0.27 16.21
C TRP A 158 -16.39 -1.07 15.65
N GLY A 159 -16.22 -2.32 16.10
CA GLY A 159 -15.21 -3.23 15.55
C GLY A 159 -15.47 -3.71 14.12
N GLU A 160 -16.74 -3.89 13.73
CA GLU A 160 -17.11 -4.23 12.35
C GLU A 160 -16.84 -3.03 11.43
N TRP A 161 -17.15 -1.81 11.89
CA TRP A 161 -16.89 -0.59 11.14
C TRP A 161 -15.40 -0.35 10.91
N ASN A 162 -14.57 -0.57 11.94
CA ASN A 162 -13.11 -0.48 11.79
C ASN A 162 -12.60 -1.49 10.77
N ASN A 163 -13.06 -2.73 10.77
CA ASN A 163 -12.64 -3.72 9.77
C ASN A 163 -13.04 -3.33 8.33
N LEU A 164 -14.24 -2.76 8.16
CA LEU A 164 -14.74 -2.33 6.84
C LEU A 164 -13.93 -1.16 6.26
N VAL A 165 -13.39 -0.28 7.11
CA VAL A 165 -12.56 0.86 6.70
C VAL A 165 -11.08 0.47 6.58
N LEU A 166 -10.57 -0.37 7.49
CA LEU A 166 -9.16 -0.78 7.50
C LEU A 166 -8.79 -1.60 6.26
N LEU A 167 -9.67 -2.46 5.78
CA LEU A 167 -9.40 -3.30 4.61
C LEU A 167 -9.04 -2.46 3.35
N PRO A 168 -9.88 -1.51 2.90
CA PRO A 168 -9.53 -0.67 1.75
C PRO A 168 -8.34 0.26 2.03
N ILE A 169 -8.12 0.72 3.28
CA ILE A 169 -6.90 1.46 3.63
C ILE A 169 -5.65 0.60 3.41
N VAL A 170 -5.67 -0.66 3.85
CA VAL A 170 -4.54 -1.59 3.66
C VAL A 170 -4.27 -1.86 2.19
N VAL A 171 -5.31 -2.11 1.40
CA VAL A 171 -5.18 -2.29 -0.06
C VAL A 171 -4.56 -1.05 -0.71
N GLN A 172 -5.06 0.14 -0.38
CA GLN A 172 -4.55 1.40 -0.92
C GLN A 172 -3.08 1.65 -0.50
N MET A 173 -2.70 1.30 0.73
CA MET A 173 -1.32 1.39 1.19
C MET A 173 -0.38 0.47 0.39
N ILE A 174 -0.80 -0.77 0.14
CA ILE A 174 -0.02 -1.72 -0.67
C ILE A 174 0.21 -1.14 -2.07
N GLN A 175 -0.84 -0.62 -2.72
CA GLN A 175 -0.73 0.01 -4.03
C GLN A 175 0.22 1.22 -4.01
N ALA A 176 0.10 2.09 -3.01
CA ALA A 176 0.95 3.28 -2.87
C ALA A 176 2.43 2.91 -2.69
N VAL A 177 2.73 1.89 -1.86
CA VAL A 177 4.10 1.40 -1.64
C VAL A 177 4.67 0.75 -2.90
N LEU A 178 3.89 -0.08 -3.59
CA LEU A 178 4.32 -0.69 -4.85
C LEU A 178 4.57 0.37 -5.93
N PHE A 179 3.71 1.40 -6.01
CA PHE A 179 3.91 2.52 -6.92
C PHE A 179 5.19 3.30 -6.61
N ALA A 180 5.42 3.64 -5.34
CA ALA A 180 6.68 4.24 -4.90
C ALA A 180 7.89 3.38 -5.27
N GLY A 181 7.78 2.05 -5.11
CA GLY A 181 8.82 1.10 -5.49
C GLY A 181 9.12 1.11 -6.99
N VAL A 182 8.09 1.11 -7.84
CA VAL A 182 8.26 1.21 -9.30
C VAL A 182 8.94 2.52 -9.68
N VAL A 183 8.48 3.63 -9.12
CA VAL A 183 9.07 4.96 -9.38
C VAL A 183 10.52 5.04 -8.88
N PHE A 184 10.80 4.50 -7.70
CA PHE A 184 12.15 4.41 -7.14
C PHE A 184 13.08 3.62 -8.08
N LEU A 185 12.67 2.42 -8.49
CA LEU A 185 13.47 1.58 -9.40
C LEU A 185 13.69 2.26 -10.75
N PHE A 186 12.66 2.92 -11.28
CA PHE A 186 12.77 3.71 -12.49
C PHE A 186 13.82 4.82 -12.36
N PHE A 187 13.79 5.63 -11.29
CA PHE A 187 14.75 6.73 -11.13
C PHE A 187 16.18 6.25 -10.87
N VAL A 188 16.37 5.14 -10.16
CA VAL A 188 17.69 4.52 -10.02
C VAL A 188 18.20 4.08 -11.40
N TRP A 189 17.40 3.34 -12.15
CA TRP A 189 17.76 2.87 -13.49
C TRP A 189 18.02 4.03 -14.45
N PHE A 190 17.08 4.96 -14.55
CA PHE A 190 17.18 6.16 -15.38
C PHE A 190 18.40 6.99 -15.00
N GLY A 191 18.62 7.21 -13.70
CA GLY A 191 19.77 7.96 -13.18
C GLY A 191 21.10 7.38 -13.60
N THR A 192 21.23 6.05 -13.60
CA THR A 192 22.47 5.38 -14.05
C THR A 192 22.80 5.62 -15.52
N ILE A 193 21.79 5.90 -16.36
CA ILE A 193 21.96 6.13 -17.79
C ILE A 193 22.08 7.63 -18.08
N ALA A 194 21.24 8.43 -17.44
CA ALA A 194 21.06 9.84 -17.77
C ALA A 194 22.10 10.76 -17.13
N ILE A 195 22.65 10.40 -15.96
CA ILE A 195 23.53 11.28 -15.19
C ILE A 195 24.89 10.61 -14.98
N PRO A 196 25.92 10.99 -15.77
CA PRO A 196 27.26 10.46 -15.61
C PRO A 196 27.88 10.80 -14.24
N ASP A 197 28.75 9.93 -13.73
CA ASP A 197 29.49 10.13 -12.47
C ASP A 197 30.22 11.50 -12.44
N ALA A 198 30.76 11.94 -13.57
CA ALA A 198 31.42 13.25 -13.70
C ALA A 198 30.48 14.44 -13.43
N THR A 199 29.21 14.34 -13.83
CA THR A 199 28.19 15.37 -13.57
C THR A 199 27.84 15.41 -12.10
N ILE A 200 27.70 14.25 -11.45
CA ILE A 200 27.45 14.14 -10.02
C ILE A 200 28.60 14.79 -9.24
N THR A 201 29.84 14.45 -9.58
CA THR A 201 31.03 15.05 -8.94
C THR A 201 31.09 16.56 -9.17
N SER A 202 30.72 17.04 -10.36
CA SER A 202 30.65 18.47 -10.66
C SER A 202 29.62 19.21 -9.80
N TRP A 203 28.43 18.63 -9.58
CA TRP A 203 27.40 19.24 -8.75
C TRP A 203 27.74 19.21 -7.26
N LEU A 204 28.36 18.13 -6.80
CA LEU A 204 28.66 17.93 -5.38
C LEU A 204 29.98 18.56 -4.94
N GLY A 205 30.94 18.71 -5.86
CA GLY A 205 32.30 19.13 -5.57
C GLY A 205 33.18 18.04 -4.95
N PHE A 206 32.70 16.80 -4.87
CA PHE A 206 33.41 15.63 -4.37
C PHE A 206 32.89 14.34 -5.03
N GLU A 207 33.68 13.26 -4.98
CA GLU A 207 33.26 11.96 -5.51
C GLU A 207 32.26 11.28 -4.57
N ALA A 208 31.05 11.03 -5.08
CA ALA A 208 30.01 10.34 -4.33
C ALA A 208 30.37 8.85 -4.12
N SER A 209 30.05 8.33 -2.94
CA SER A 209 30.32 6.93 -2.60
C SER A 209 29.40 6.00 -3.39
N LYS A 210 29.95 4.91 -3.93
CA LYS A 210 29.14 3.86 -4.57
C LYS A 210 28.46 3.00 -3.51
N VAL A 211 27.25 2.52 -3.83
CA VAL A 211 26.51 1.65 -2.91
C VAL A 211 27.21 0.30 -2.80
N THR A 212 27.55 -0.09 -1.56
CA THR A 212 28.05 -1.43 -1.24
C THR A 212 26.95 -2.20 -0.53
N LEU A 213 26.47 -3.29 -1.13
CA LEU A 213 25.50 -4.17 -0.50
C LEU A 213 26.11 -5.58 -0.44
N LEU A 214 26.22 -6.14 0.77
CA LEU A 214 26.78 -7.47 1.01
C LEU A 214 28.19 -7.67 0.39
N GLY A 215 29.00 -6.60 0.36
CA GLY A 215 30.35 -6.61 -0.23
C GLY A 215 30.40 -6.43 -1.75
N VAL A 216 29.26 -6.39 -2.44
CA VAL A 216 29.17 -6.10 -3.88
C VAL A 216 29.00 -4.59 -4.08
N GLN A 217 29.90 -3.99 -4.86
CA GLN A 217 29.77 -2.59 -5.30
C GLN A 217 28.81 -2.51 -6.48
N PHE A 218 27.75 -1.75 -6.30
CA PHE A 218 26.80 -1.44 -7.37
C PHE A 218 27.30 -0.27 -8.21
N PRO A 219 26.89 -0.18 -9.50
CA PRO A 219 27.36 0.86 -10.40
C PRO A 219 26.81 2.26 -10.07
N PHE A 220 25.81 2.37 -9.18
CA PHE A 220 25.17 3.62 -8.80
C PHE A 220 25.65 4.18 -7.46
N THR A 221 25.55 5.50 -7.32
CA THR A 221 25.96 6.26 -6.13
C THR A 221 24.92 6.22 -5.01
N ASP A 222 25.36 6.42 -3.76
CA ASP A 222 24.48 6.51 -2.59
C ASP A 222 23.52 7.70 -2.69
N VAL A 223 23.99 8.83 -3.25
CA VAL A 223 23.18 10.03 -3.48
C VAL A 223 22.05 9.74 -4.46
N LEU A 224 22.30 9.01 -5.55
CA LEU A 224 21.25 8.61 -6.50
C LEU A 224 20.15 7.78 -5.83
N VAL A 225 20.53 6.87 -4.93
CA VAL A 225 19.56 6.08 -4.15
C VAL A 225 18.75 6.99 -3.24
N LYS A 226 19.39 7.90 -2.50
CA LYS A 226 18.70 8.85 -1.60
C LYS A 226 17.69 9.72 -2.35
N VAL A 227 18.09 10.31 -3.48
CA VAL A 227 17.20 11.13 -4.32
C VAL A 227 16.03 10.30 -4.81
N SER A 228 16.29 9.11 -5.38
CA SER A 228 15.25 8.21 -5.87
C SER A 228 14.27 7.79 -4.77
N MET A 229 14.75 7.54 -3.54
CA MET A 229 13.90 7.17 -2.40
C MET A 229 12.93 8.29 -2.03
N VAL A 230 13.42 9.53 -1.96
CA VAL A 230 12.59 10.69 -1.65
C VAL A 230 11.56 10.93 -2.75
N LEU A 231 11.97 10.81 -4.02
CA LEU A 231 11.06 10.93 -5.16
C LEU A 231 10.00 9.82 -5.20
N GLY A 232 10.36 8.58 -4.87
CA GLY A 232 9.41 7.48 -4.73
C GLY A 232 8.40 7.73 -3.61
N ALA A 233 8.85 8.24 -2.46
CA ALA A 233 7.96 8.60 -1.35
C ALA A 233 7.03 9.77 -1.71
N PHE A 234 7.54 10.77 -2.43
CA PHE A 234 6.73 11.86 -2.97
C PHE A 234 5.70 11.36 -3.99
N ALA A 235 6.07 10.38 -4.82
CA ALA A 235 5.14 9.75 -5.77
C ALA A 235 3.98 9.05 -5.07
N ALA A 236 4.23 8.32 -3.97
CA ALA A 236 3.17 7.74 -3.15
C ALA A 236 2.24 8.79 -2.53
N LEU A 237 2.80 9.91 -2.04
CA LEU A 237 2.00 11.02 -1.50
C LEU A 237 1.12 11.66 -2.57
N ASN A 238 1.70 11.95 -3.73
CA ASN A 238 0.96 12.49 -4.86
C ASN A 238 -0.14 11.52 -5.34
N PHE A 239 0.15 10.22 -5.38
CA PHE A 239 -0.86 9.21 -5.67
C PHE A 239 -2.02 9.24 -4.66
N ALA A 240 -1.72 9.27 -3.36
CA ALA A 240 -2.73 9.40 -2.31
C ALA A 240 -3.57 10.69 -2.49
N ALA A 241 -2.94 11.81 -2.81
CA ALA A 241 -3.63 13.08 -3.05
C ALA A 241 -4.55 13.01 -4.28
N GLN A 242 -4.06 12.51 -5.42
CA GLN A 242 -4.83 12.43 -6.67
C GLN A 242 -6.05 11.52 -6.53
N THR A 243 -5.93 10.39 -5.81
CA THR A 243 -7.08 9.52 -5.53
C THR A 243 -8.16 10.17 -4.66
N SER A 244 -7.82 11.24 -3.94
CA SER A 244 -8.77 12.04 -3.16
C SER A 244 -9.46 13.12 -3.99
N THR A 245 -8.73 13.79 -4.89
CA THR A 245 -9.20 15.01 -5.56
C THR A 245 -9.80 14.78 -6.93
N ASP A 246 -9.43 13.69 -7.61
CA ASP A 246 -9.87 13.40 -8.97
C ASP A 246 -10.76 12.15 -9.01
N SER A 247 -11.99 12.32 -9.52
CA SER A 247 -13.00 11.25 -9.58
C SER A 247 -12.56 10.08 -10.45
N ARG A 248 -11.79 10.32 -11.53
CA ARG A 248 -11.31 9.28 -12.43
C ARG A 248 -10.30 8.36 -11.74
N TYR A 249 -9.41 8.93 -10.93
CA TYR A 249 -8.46 8.15 -10.13
C TYR A 249 -9.17 7.42 -8.98
N ALA A 250 -10.16 8.04 -8.37
CA ALA A 250 -10.96 7.36 -7.37
C ALA A 250 -11.74 6.16 -7.90
N GLU A 251 -12.38 6.27 -9.07
CA GLU A 251 -13.13 5.19 -9.72
C GLU A 251 -12.23 3.99 -10.03
N GLU A 252 -10.98 4.25 -10.45
CA GLU A 252 -10.09 3.17 -10.85
C GLU A 252 -9.39 2.49 -9.66
N PHE A 253 -9.15 3.20 -8.55
CA PHE A 253 -8.30 2.70 -7.46
C PHE A 253 -9.05 2.51 -6.13
N LEU A 254 -9.96 3.42 -5.80
CA LEU A 254 -10.67 3.41 -4.53
C LEU A 254 -11.99 2.63 -4.62
N GLU A 255 -12.72 2.75 -5.72
CA GLU A 255 -14.00 2.04 -5.89
C GLU A 255 -13.87 0.52 -5.92
N PRO A 256 -12.85 -0.12 -6.55
CA PRO A 256 -12.70 -1.57 -6.46
C PRO A 256 -12.46 -2.04 -5.02
N ALA A 257 -11.67 -1.29 -4.24
CA ALA A 257 -11.42 -1.59 -2.84
C ALA A 257 -12.70 -1.46 -2.00
N ILE A 258 -13.51 -0.44 -2.26
CA ILE A 258 -14.81 -0.26 -1.58
C ILE A 258 -15.85 -1.27 -2.09
N GLY A 259 -15.81 -1.69 -3.35
CA GLY A 259 -16.68 -2.71 -3.93
C GLY A 259 -16.52 -4.07 -3.24
N GLN A 260 -15.30 -4.45 -2.87
CA GLN A 260 -15.06 -5.64 -2.06
C GLN A 260 -15.69 -5.54 -0.67
N VAL A 261 -15.63 -4.35 -0.06
CA VAL A 261 -16.30 -4.07 1.22
C VAL A 261 -17.82 -4.16 1.08
N ARG A 262 -18.41 -3.59 0.01
CA ARG A 262 -19.85 -3.70 -0.29
C ARG A 262 -20.30 -5.15 -0.42
N SER A 263 -19.59 -5.95 -1.21
CA SER A 263 -19.87 -7.38 -1.39
C SER A 263 -19.83 -8.15 -0.06
N THR A 264 -18.82 -7.85 0.77
CA THR A 264 -18.69 -8.45 2.11
C THR A 264 -19.85 -8.08 3.04
N VAL A 265 -20.29 -6.82 3.01
CA VAL A 265 -21.45 -6.35 3.78
C VAL A 265 -22.74 -7.05 3.31
N MET A 266 -22.95 -7.18 2.00
CA MET A 266 -24.12 -7.85 1.43
C MET A 266 -24.18 -9.33 1.84
N VAL A 267 -23.06 -10.05 1.78
CA VAL A 267 -22.97 -11.45 2.24
C VAL A 267 -23.24 -11.56 3.75
N ARG A 268 -22.74 -10.61 4.56
CA ARG A 268 -23.07 -10.54 6.00
C ARG A 268 -24.57 -10.34 6.23
N ASN A 269 -25.22 -9.48 5.44
CA ASN A 269 -26.66 -9.25 5.55
C ASN A 269 -27.45 -10.52 5.23
N ILE A 270 -27.08 -11.27 4.18
CA ILE A 270 -27.65 -12.59 3.85
C ILE A 270 -27.48 -13.56 5.04
N TYR A 271 -26.27 -13.64 5.61
CA TYR A 271 -26.01 -14.49 6.77
C TYR A 271 -26.86 -14.15 8.01
N ARG A 272 -27.00 -12.85 8.31
CA ARG A 272 -27.81 -12.38 9.44
C ARG A 272 -29.31 -12.52 9.21
N ALA A 273 -29.77 -12.38 7.97
CA ALA A 273 -31.17 -12.60 7.61
C ALA A 273 -31.57 -14.07 7.77
N ARG A 274 -30.64 -15.00 7.50
CA ARG A 274 -30.85 -16.45 7.73
C ARG A 274 -30.95 -16.83 9.21
N THR A 275 -30.20 -16.16 10.09
CA THR A 275 -30.09 -16.53 11.51
C THR A 275 -31.17 -15.92 12.41
N LYS A 276 -32.05 -15.08 11.85
CA LYS A 276 -33.26 -14.58 12.53
C LYS A 276 -34.47 -15.41 12.15
#